data_AF-X1GA94-F1
#
_entry.id   AF-X1GA94-F1
#
_cell.length_a   1.000
_cell.length_b   1.000
_cell.length_c   1.000
_cell.angle_alpha   90.00
_cell.angle_beta   90.00
_cell.angle_gamma   90.00
#
_symmetry.space_group_name_H-M   'P 1'
#
loop_
_entity.id
_entity.type
_entity.pdbx_description
1 polymer ?
#
loop_
_entity_poly.entity_id
_entity_poly.type
_entity_poly.pdbx_seq_one_letter_code
_entity_poly.pdbx_strand_id
1 'polypeptide(L)' 'MILGNICTRNCKFCAVEKGKPLPLDSEEPHHIAQAAKHLNLKHIVVTSVTRDDLPDGGAEHFARTIMEIKK' A
#
# COMPACT_ATOMS: atom_id res chain seq x y z
N MET A 1 4.89 0.44 2.74
CA MET A 1 3.80 -0.54 2.77
C MET A 1 2.54 0.25 2.51
N ILE A 2 1.88 -0.01 1.39
CA ILE A 2 0.66 0.71 0.97
C ILE A 2 -0.58 0.10 1.62
N LEU A 3 -1.73 0.77 1.47
CA LEU A 3 -3.03 0.39 2.04
C LEU A 3 -3.09 0.45 3.58
N GLY A 4 -2.13 1.14 4.21
CA GLY A 4 -2.01 1.27 5.67
C GLY A 4 -1.23 0.12 6.33
N ASN A 5 -1.37 0.01 7.65
CA ASN A 5 -0.61 -0.91 8.51
C ASN A 5 -1.47 -1.86 9.36
N ILE A 6 -2.79 -1.83 9.18
CA ILE A 6 -3.75 -2.71 9.85
C ILE A 6 -4.35 -3.64 8.79
N CYS A 7 -4.15 -4.95 8.96
CA CYS A 7 -4.62 -5.98 8.04
C CYS A 7 -6.00 -6.51 8.46
N THR A 8 -6.88 -6.74 7.48
CA THR A 8 -8.17 -7.41 7.70
C THR A 8 -8.02 -8.91 8.04
N ARG A 9 -6.84 -9.50 7.77
CA ARG A 9 -6.54 -10.91 8.02
C ARG A 9 -5.57 -11.11 9.17
N ASN A 10 -5.55 -12.33 9.71
CA ASN A 10 -4.77 -12.69 10.91
C ASN A 10 -3.84 -13.89 10.68
N CYS A 11 -2.88 -13.74 9.77
CA CYS A 11 -1.84 -14.75 9.55
C CYS A 11 -0.98 -14.92 10.82
N LYS A 12 -0.90 -16.15 11.36
CA LYS A 12 -0.26 -16.45 12.67
C LYS A 12 1.22 -16.07 12.76
N PHE A 13 1.92 -16.01 11.64
CA PHE A 13 3.35 -15.69 11.56
C PHE A 13 3.62 -14.19 11.29
N CYS A 14 2.59 -13.42 10.92
CA CYS A 14 2.77 -12.05 10.44
C CYS A 14 2.78 -11.05 11.60
N ALA A 15 3.72 -10.11 11.62
CA ALA A 15 3.85 -9.10 12.68
C ALA A 15 2.96 -7.86 12.50
N VAL A 16 2.32 -7.69 11.33
CA VAL A 16 1.43 -6.54 11.03
C VAL A 16 0.26 -6.50 12.00
N GLU A 17 -0.21 -5.31 12.36
CA GLU A 17 -1.40 -5.12 13.20
C GLU A 17 -2.65 -5.71 12.53
N LYS A 18 -3.59 -6.25 13.32
CA LYS A 18 -4.82 -6.85 12.81
C LYS A 18 -6.01 -6.10 13.36
N GLY A 19 -6.99 -5.83 12.51
CA GLY A 19 -8.18 -5.10 12.93
C GLY A 19 -8.89 -4.43 11.77
N LYS A 20 -9.67 -3.41 12.09
CA LYS A 20 -10.35 -2.59 11.10
C LYS A 20 -9.37 -1.55 10.52
N PRO A 21 -9.11 -1.56 9.21
CA PRO A 21 -8.24 -0.56 8.59
C PRO A 21 -8.80 0.86 8.73
N LEU A 22 -7.89 1.83 8.66
CA LEU A 22 -8.25 3.24 8.51
C LEU A 22 -8.78 3.51 7.09
N PRO A 23 -9.48 4.63 6.87
CA PRO A 23 -9.87 5.06 5.53
C PRO A 23 -8.68 5.06 4.56
N LEU A 24 -8.92 4.64 3.32
CA LEU A 24 -7.88 4.62 2.29
C LEU A 24 -7.52 6.06 1.90
N ASP A 25 -6.22 6.38 1.95
CA ASP A 25 -5.70 7.63 1.39
C ASP A 25 -5.61 7.50 -0.14
N SER A 26 -6.36 8.31 -0.88
CA SER A 26 -6.35 8.27 -2.35
C SER A 26 -5.08 8.84 -2.99
N GLU A 27 -4.33 9.66 -2.23
CA GLU A 27 -3.10 10.33 -2.70
C GLU A 27 -1.83 9.55 -2.32
N GLU A 28 -1.94 8.46 -1.54
CA GLU A 28 -0.83 7.57 -1.18
C GLU A 28 0.04 7.18 -2.40
N PRO A 29 -0.49 6.82 -3.60
CA PRO A 29 0.32 6.49 -4.77
C PRO A 29 1.28 7.61 -5.18
N HIS A 30 0.80 8.86 -5.12
CA HIS A 30 1.55 10.05 -5.49
C HIS A 30 2.61 10.39 -4.43
N HIS A 31 2.25 10.30 -3.15
CA HIS A 31 3.20 10.47 -2.05
C HIS A 31 4.35 9.46 -2.12
N ILE A 32 4.06 8.19 -2.44
CA ILE A 32 5.08 7.14 -2.57
C ILE A 32 6.03 7.43 -3.75
N ALA A 33 5.51 7.83 -4.91
CA ALA A 33 6.35 8.15 -6.06
C ALA A 33 7.25 9.37 -5.80
N GLN A 34 6.70 10.43 -5.18
CA GLN A 34 7.49 11.59 -4.77
C GLN A 34 8.61 11.20 -3.81
N ALA A 35 8.31 10.39 -2.78
CA ALA A 35 9.30 9.92 -1.83
C ALA A 35 10.39 9.08 -2.51
N ALA A 36 10.01 8.17 -3.42
CA ALA A 36 10.95 7.34 -4.16
C ALA A 36 11.91 8.16 -5.03
N LYS A 37 11.39 9.20 -5.72
CA LYS A 37 12.17 10.14 -6.52
C LYS A 37 13.10 10.97 -5.66
N HIS A 38 12.60 11.50 -4.54
CA HIS A 38 13.39 12.31 -3.61
C HIS A 38 14.56 11.52 -3.00
N LEU A 39 14.34 10.24 -2.70
CA LEU A 39 15.36 9.32 -2.18
C LEU A 39 16.28 8.75 -3.27
N ASN A 40 16.04 9.06 -4.55
CA ASN A 40 16.80 8.56 -5.70
C ASN A 40 16.94 7.02 -5.71
N LEU A 41 15.84 6.30 -5.43
CA LEU A 41 15.82 4.85 -5.38
C LEU A 41 15.93 4.25 -6.79
N LYS A 42 16.86 3.31 -6.96
CA LYS A 42 17.01 2.55 -8.22
C LYS A 42 16.16 1.28 -8.28
N HIS A 43 15.73 0.79 -7.12
CA HIS A 43 14.93 -0.42 -6.98
C HIS A 43 13.94 -0.22 -5.84
N ILE A 44 12.68 -0.59 -6.08
CA ILE A 44 11.58 -0.31 -5.16
C ILE A 44 10.74 -1.59 -5.03
N VAL A 45 10.51 -2.01 -3.78
CA VAL A 45 9.60 -3.11 -3.45
C VAL A 45 8.32 -2.51 -2.88
N VAL A 46 7.20 -2.78 -3.53
CA VAL A 46 5.87 -2.38 -3.05
C VAL A 46 5.18 -3.59 -2.44
N THR A 47 4.67 -3.42 -1.21
CA THR A 47 3.93 -4.45 -0.46
C THR A 47 2.78 -3.79 0.29
N SER A 48 1.77 -4.58 0.70
CA SER A 48 0.59 -4.08 1.41
C SER A 48 0.11 -5.03 2.49
N VAL A 49 -0.85 -4.54 3.28
CA VAL A 49 -1.79 -5.36 4.04
C VAL A 49 -2.92 -5.86 3.15
N THR A 50 -3.69 -6.84 3.63
CA THR A 50 -4.96 -7.22 2.99
C THR A 50 -6.07 -6.23 3.37
N ARG A 51 -6.87 -5.82 2.37
CA ARG A 51 -8.00 -4.90 2.49
C ARG A 51 -9.30 -5.54 2.02
N ASP A 52 -9.73 -6.60 2.70
CA ASP A 52 -11.00 -7.27 2.37
C ASP A 52 -12.23 -6.34 2.56
N ASP A 53 -12.05 -5.15 3.17
CA ASP A 53 -13.06 -4.10 3.31
C ASP A 53 -13.29 -3.27 2.04
N LEU A 54 -12.39 -3.33 1.06
CA LEU A 54 -12.52 -2.63 -0.22
C LEU A 54 -13.16 -3.55 -1.28
N PRO A 55 -14.01 -3.02 -2.19
CA PRO A 55 -14.67 -3.84 -3.21
C PRO A 55 -13.72 -4.63 -4.12
N ASP A 56 -12.53 -4.08 -4.39
CA ASP A 56 -11.50 -4.68 -5.24
C ASP A 56 -10.30 -5.24 -4.44
N GLY A 57 -10.40 -5.24 -3.10
CA GLY A 57 -9.30 -5.65 -2.23
C GLY A 57 -8.06 -4.73 -2.25
N GLY A 58 -8.14 -3.54 -2.89
CA GLY A 58 -7.01 -2.62 -3.08
C GLY A 58 -6.22 -2.84 -4.38
N ALA A 59 -6.73 -3.63 -5.32
CA ALA A 59 -6.06 -3.94 -6.59
C ALA A 59 -5.76 -2.68 -7.43
N GLU A 60 -6.73 -1.77 -7.58
CA GLU A 60 -6.55 -0.51 -8.29
C GLU A 60 -5.45 0.34 -7.64
N HIS A 61 -5.41 0.36 -6.31
CA HIS A 61 -4.45 1.15 -5.55
C HIS A 61 -3.00 0.68 -5.76
N PHE A 62 -2.78 -0.64 -5.82
CA PHE A 62 -1.50 -1.21 -6.23
C PHE A 62 -1.10 -0.77 -7.62
N ALA A 63 -2.02 -0.91 -8.59
CA ALA A 63 -1.75 -0.56 -9.98
C ALA A 63 -1.39 0.92 -10.11
N ARG A 64 -2.16 1.81 -9.47
CA ARG A 64 -1.90 3.26 -9.43
C ARG A 64 -0.55 3.58 -8.81
N THR A 65 -0.18 2.95 -7.70
CA THR A 65 1.14 3.12 -7.07
C THR A 65 2.27 2.74 -8.03
N ILE A 66 2.17 1.60 -8.71
CA ILE A 66 3.20 1.16 -9.66
C ILE A 66 3.28 2.11 -10.87
N MET A 67 2.14 2.56 -11.40
CA MET A 67 2.11 3.50 -12.51
C MET A 67 2.74 4.84 -12.13
N GLU A 68 2.44 5.36 -10.94
CA GLU A 68 2.94 6.65 -10.47
C GLU A 68 4.46 6.61 -10.22
N ILE A 69 4.98 5.51 -9.66
CA ILE A 69 6.44 5.31 -9.48
C ILE A 69 7.20 5.28 -10.81
N LYS A 70 6.55 4.84 -11.91
CA LYS A 70 7.17 4.71 -13.24
C LYS A 70 7.12 6.00 -14.07
N LYS A 71 6.49 7.07 -13.58
CA LYS A 71 6.46 8.39 -14.23
C LYS A 71 7.76 9.15 -14.01
#